data_AF-A0AAJ3KNC7-F1
#
_entry.id   AF-A0AAJ3KNC7-F1
#
_cell.length_a   1.000
_cell.length_b   1.000
_cell.length_c   1.000
_cell.angle_alpha   90.00
_cell.angle_beta   90.00
_cell.angle_gamma   90.00
#
_symmetry.space_group_name_H-M   'P 1'
#
loop_
_entity.id
_entity.type
_entity.pdbx_description
1 polymer ?
#
loop_
_entity_poly.entity_id
_entity_poly.type
_entity_poly.pdbx_seq_one_letter_code
_entity_poly.pdbx_strand_id
1 'polypeptide(L)'
;RANKQKFEEVKGMCDALRELMKDEIDAEVKRQVQERIDAEVNKKVQEKIDAEVDAQVKEKINAEVESAVEITKKESTKATEKRINALIIALSKSDRMEDIIKAAKDHDYQQNLFKEFGL
;
A
#
# COMPACT_ATOMS: atom_id res chain seq x y z
N ARG A 1 -9.01 72.09 -33.52
CA ARG A 1 -7.61 71.59 -33.49
C ARG A 1 -7.15 71.28 -32.06
N ALA A 2 -7.31 72.20 -31.10
CA ALA A 2 -6.86 72.03 -29.70
C ALA A 2 -7.45 70.80 -28.95
N ASN A 3 -8.74 70.48 -29.13
CA ASN A 3 -9.34 69.34 -28.43
C ASN A 3 -8.79 67.99 -28.92
N LYS A 4 -8.47 67.86 -30.22
CA LYS A 4 -7.92 66.62 -30.79
C LYS A 4 -6.57 66.27 -30.15
N GLN A 5 -5.71 67.27 -30.01
CA GLN A 5 -4.39 67.12 -29.37
C GLN A 5 -4.51 66.70 -27.90
N LYS A 6 -5.43 67.31 -27.14
CA LYS A 6 -5.69 66.91 -25.74
C LYS A 6 -6.18 65.46 -25.63
N PHE A 7 -7.00 64.98 -26.59
CA PHE A 7 -7.43 63.58 -26.61
C PHE A 7 -6.28 62.62 -26.93
N GLU A 8 -5.38 62.98 -27.83
CA GLU A 8 -4.19 62.19 -28.17
C GLU A 8 -3.21 62.10 -26.98
N GLU A 9 -3.04 63.20 -26.23
CA GLU A 9 -2.24 63.22 -24.99
C GLU A 9 -2.85 62.32 -23.90
N VAL A 10 -4.16 62.41 -23.66
CA VAL A 10 -4.86 61.54 -22.69
C VAL A 10 -4.75 60.08 -23.09
N LYS A 11 -4.87 59.76 -24.38
CA LYS A 11 -4.70 58.38 -24.87
C LYS A 11 -3.29 57.86 -24.58
N GLY A 12 -2.25 58.65 -24.86
CA GLY A 12 -0.86 58.29 -24.55
C GLY A 12 -0.62 58.10 -23.06
N MET A 13 -1.25 58.91 -22.20
CA MET A 13 -1.19 58.71 -20.74
C MET A 13 -1.88 57.42 -20.30
N CYS A 14 -3.03 57.07 -20.89
CA CYS A 14 -3.69 55.79 -20.63
C CYS A 14 -2.87 54.58 -21.07
N ASP A 15 -2.16 54.67 -22.20
CA ASP A 15 -1.30 53.60 -22.70
C ASP A 15 -0.07 53.41 -21.79
N ALA A 16 0.56 54.51 -21.34
CA ALA A 16 1.64 54.45 -20.37
C ALA A 16 1.20 53.87 -19.02
N LEU A 17 -0.01 54.20 -18.55
CA LEU A 17 -0.57 53.63 -17.32
C LEU A 17 -0.75 52.11 -17.42
N ARG A 18 -1.21 51.63 -18.59
CA ARG A 18 -1.36 50.19 -18.84
C ARG A 18 -0.01 49.48 -18.81
N GLU A 19 1.00 50.03 -19.46
CA GLU A 19 2.35 49.43 -19.48
C GLU A 19 2.97 49.40 -18.06
N LEU A 20 2.77 50.43 -17.25
CA LEU A 20 3.27 50.44 -15.86
C LEU A 20 2.58 49.41 -14.95
N MET A 21 1.29 49.14 -15.16
CA MET A 21 0.53 48.19 -14.34
C MET A 21 0.62 46.74 -14.84
N LYS A 22 1.04 46.54 -16.10
CA LYS A 22 1.02 45.24 -16.77
C LYS A 22 1.81 44.17 -16.01
N ASP A 23 3.05 44.48 -15.63
CA ASP A 23 3.93 43.52 -14.96
C ASP A 23 3.42 43.14 -13.57
N GLU A 24 2.83 44.10 -12.84
CA GLU A 24 2.26 43.87 -11.51
C GLU A 24 0.98 43.04 -11.58
N ILE A 25 0.10 43.34 -12.55
CA ILE A 25 -1.11 42.56 -12.81
C ILE A 25 -0.74 41.14 -13.26
N ASP A 26 0.21 40.99 -14.19
CA ASP A 26 0.65 39.69 -14.69
C ASP A 26 1.29 38.85 -13.58
N ALA A 27 2.12 39.45 -12.72
CA ALA A 27 2.72 38.77 -11.58
C ALA A 27 1.67 38.31 -10.56
N GLU A 28 0.70 39.17 -10.23
CA GLU A 28 -0.34 38.83 -9.26
C GLU A 28 -1.31 37.78 -9.81
N VAL A 29 -1.71 37.88 -11.08
CA VAL A 29 -2.52 36.84 -11.75
C VAL A 29 -1.77 35.52 -11.74
N LYS A 30 -0.49 35.51 -12.11
CA LYS A 30 0.34 34.30 -12.12
C LYS A 30 0.44 33.68 -10.73
N ARG A 31 0.66 34.50 -9.69
CA ARG A 31 0.73 34.05 -8.30
C ARG A 31 -0.58 33.42 -7.84
N GLN A 32 -1.71 34.11 -8.04
CA GLN A 32 -3.02 33.59 -7.62
C GLN A 32 -3.41 32.32 -8.37
N VAL A 33 -3.14 32.27 -9.68
CA VAL A 33 -3.41 31.08 -10.49
C VAL A 33 -2.55 29.91 -10.02
N GLN A 34 -1.26 30.13 -9.79
CA GLN A 34 -0.34 29.08 -9.32
C GLN A 34 -0.78 28.53 -7.96
N GLU A 35 -1.03 29.40 -6.98
CA GLU A 35 -1.46 28.98 -5.63
C GLU A 35 -2.78 28.20 -5.66
N ARG A 36 -3.76 28.66 -6.46
CA ARG A 36 -5.04 27.96 -6.60
C ARG A 36 -4.89 26.61 -7.29
N ILE A 37 -4.09 26.53 -8.35
CA ILE A 37 -3.84 25.28 -9.06
C ILE A 37 -3.12 24.30 -8.13
N ASP A 38 -2.05 24.73 -7.45
CA ASP A 38 -1.29 23.86 -6.56
C ASP A 38 -2.16 23.33 -5.42
N ALA A 39 -2.95 24.18 -4.77
CA ALA A 39 -3.83 23.73 -3.71
C ALA A 39 -4.92 22.75 -4.20
N GLU A 40 -5.60 23.09 -5.30
CA GLU A 40 -6.74 22.33 -5.80
C GLU A 40 -6.30 21.01 -6.46
N VAL A 41 -5.23 21.03 -7.24
CA VAL A 41 -4.66 19.83 -7.88
C VAL A 41 -4.10 18.91 -6.81
N ASN A 42 -3.29 19.41 -5.87
CA ASN A 42 -2.73 18.55 -4.82
C ASN A 42 -3.82 17.91 -3.98
N LYS A 43 -4.84 18.68 -3.57
CA LYS A 43 -5.97 18.13 -2.82
C LYS A 43 -6.71 17.03 -3.60
N LYS A 44 -7.09 17.30 -4.84
CA LYS A 44 -7.83 16.33 -5.67
C LYS A 44 -7.01 15.11 -6.02
N VAL A 45 -5.71 15.29 -6.29
CA VAL A 45 -4.79 14.20 -6.58
C VAL A 45 -4.61 13.33 -5.34
N GLN A 46 -4.40 13.94 -4.17
CA GLN A 46 -4.25 13.21 -2.91
C GLN A 46 -5.50 12.39 -2.60
N GLU A 47 -6.69 13.01 -2.61
CA GLU A 47 -7.96 12.33 -2.34
C GLU A 47 -8.22 11.16 -3.31
N LYS A 48 -7.91 11.34 -4.60
CA LYS A 48 -8.07 10.27 -5.59
C LYS A 48 -7.05 9.15 -5.42
N ILE A 49 -5.79 9.48 -5.16
CA ILE A 49 -4.74 8.49 -4.95
C ILE A 49 -5.05 7.68 -3.70
N ASP A 50 -5.41 8.32 -2.58
CA ASP A 50 -5.72 7.63 -1.33
C ASP A 50 -6.88 6.66 -1.52
N ALA A 51 -7.99 7.11 -2.13
CA ALA A 51 -9.15 6.26 -2.39
C ALA A 51 -8.84 5.08 -3.33
N GLU A 52 -8.08 5.32 -4.39
CA GLU A 52 -7.73 4.30 -5.39
C GLU A 52 -6.74 3.29 -4.82
N VAL A 53 -5.71 3.76 -4.11
CA VAL A 53 -4.73 2.90 -3.44
C VAL A 53 -5.41 2.06 -2.37
N ASP A 54 -6.26 2.65 -1.53
CA ASP A 54 -7.00 1.90 -0.50
C ASP A 54 -7.89 0.82 -1.12
N ALA A 55 -8.60 1.12 -2.21
CA ALA A 55 -9.45 0.16 -2.89
C ALA A 55 -8.63 -1.00 -3.50
N GLN A 56 -7.57 -0.68 -4.25
CA GLN A 56 -6.75 -1.69 -4.92
C GLN A 56 -5.95 -2.55 -3.95
N VAL A 57 -5.37 -1.95 -2.90
CA VAL A 57 -4.64 -2.66 -1.84
C VAL A 57 -5.60 -3.59 -1.11
N LYS A 58 -6.78 -3.08 -0.72
CA LYS A 58 -7.76 -3.88 0.04
C LYS A 58 -8.30 -5.05 -0.75
N GLU A 59 -8.51 -4.93 -2.06
CA GLU A 59 -9.03 -6.04 -2.87
C GLU A 59 -7.95 -7.07 -3.18
N LYS A 60 -6.83 -6.65 -3.78
CA LYS A 60 -5.83 -7.58 -4.30
C LYS A 60 -4.99 -8.20 -3.18
N ILE A 61 -4.44 -7.37 -2.29
CA ILE A 61 -3.51 -7.87 -1.28
C ILE A 61 -4.26 -8.75 -0.27
N ASN A 62 -5.46 -8.37 0.16
CA ASN A 62 -6.19 -9.20 1.13
C ASN A 62 -6.56 -10.56 0.55
N ALA A 63 -7.06 -10.62 -0.69
CA ALA A 63 -7.42 -11.89 -1.32
C ALA A 63 -6.20 -12.81 -1.54
N GLU A 64 -5.09 -12.25 -2.02
CA GLU A 64 -3.86 -13.01 -2.24
C GLU A 64 -3.25 -13.51 -0.93
N VAL A 65 -3.20 -12.65 0.10
CA VAL A 65 -2.68 -13.02 1.42
C VAL A 65 -3.56 -14.08 2.07
N GLU A 66 -4.88 -13.94 2.02
CA GLU A 66 -5.80 -14.94 2.60
C GLU A 66 -5.65 -16.30 1.91
N SER A 67 -5.58 -16.32 0.58
CA SER A 67 -5.35 -17.54 -0.19
C SER A 67 -4.00 -18.20 0.15
N ALA A 68 -2.91 -17.41 0.19
CA ALA A 68 -1.58 -17.92 0.52
C ALA A 68 -1.51 -18.47 1.95
N VAL A 69 -2.14 -17.79 2.91
CA VAL A 69 -2.22 -18.24 4.30
C VAL A 69 -3.02 -19.54 4.41
N GLU A 70 -4.11 -19.69 3.67
CA GLU A 70 -4.87 -20.95 3.65
C GLU A 70 -4.06 -22.12 3.07
N ILE A 71 -3.38 -21.90 1.95
CA ILE A 71 -2.57 -22.94 1.29
C ILE A 71 -1.46 -23.40 2.23
N THR A 72 -0.70 -22.46 2.78
CA THR A 72 0.41 -22.77 3.70
C THR A 72 -0.07 -23.49 4.96
N LYS A 73 -1.22 -23.09 5.53
CA LYS A 73 -1.85 -23.83 6.64
C LYS A 73 -2.18 -25.27 6.22
N LYS A 74 -2.88 -25.47 5.10
CA LYS A 74 -3.27 -26.80 4.61
C LYS A 74 -2.06 -27.69 4.31
N GLU A 75 -0.98 -27.14 3.81
CA GLU A 75 0.26 -27.90 3.55
C GLU A 75 0.99 -28.24 4.85
N SER A 76 1.09 -27.31 5.78
CA SER A 76 1.74 -27.53 7.08
C SER A 76 1.01 -28.59 7.92
N THR A 77 -0.33 -28.62 7.91
CA THR A 77 -1.10 -29.65 8.60
C THR A 77 -0.89 -31.02 7.97
N LYS A 78 -0.96 -31.12 6.63
CA LYS A 78 -0.67 -32.35 5.90
C LYS A 78 0.74 -32.87 6.16
N ALA A 79 1.74 -31.98 6.22
CA ALA A 79 3.12 -32.35 6.53
C ALA A 79 3.24 -32.87 7.97
N THR A 80 2.55 -32.23 8.92
CA THR A 80 2.50 -32.66 10.32
C THR A 80 1.83 -34.02 10.48
N GLU A 81 0.69 -34.23 9.83
CA GLU A 81 -0.02 -35.52 9.81
C GLU A 81 0.87 -36.64 9.25
N LYS A 82 1.56 -36.39 8.14
CA LYS A 82 2.50 -37.35 7.55
C LYS A 82 3.64 -37.72 8.49
N ARG A 83 4.26 -36.73 9.16
CA ARG A 83 5.32 -36.98 10.16
C ARG A 83 4.78 -37.81 11.32
N ILE A 84 3.66 -37.43 11.91
CA ILE A 84 3.03 -38.17 13.02
C ILE A 84 2.74 -39.61 12.63
N ASN A 85 2.13 -39.83 11.46
CA ASN A 85 1.84 -41.17 10.96
C ASN A 85 3.11 -42.00 10.74
N ALA A 86 4.17 -41.40 10.19
CA ALA A 86 5.46 -42.06 10.02
C ALA A 86 6.07 -42.48 11.37
N LEU A 87 5.98 -41.61 12.38
CA LEU A 87 6.46 -41.89 13.73
C LEU A 87 5.67 -43.05 14.37
N ILE A 88 4.34 -43.04 14.28
CA ILE A 88 3.48 -44.11 14.79
C ILE A 88 3.86 -45.46 14.17
N ILE A 89 4.08 -45.50 12.86
CA ILE A 89 4.50 -46.72 12.15
C ILE A 89 5.89 -47.17 12.64
N ALA A 90 6.85 -46.26 12.79
CA ALA A 90 8.21 -46.59 13.21
C ALA A 90 8.26 -47.13 14.64
N LEU A 91 7.51 -46.51 15.56
CA LEU A 91 7.35 -46.98 16.94
C LEU A 91 6.66 -48.35 17.00
N SER A 92 5.60 -48.55 16.21
CA SER A 92 4.87 -49.82 16.16
C SER A 92 5.76 -50.97 15.65
N LYS A 93 6.58 -50.72 14.63
CA LYS A 93 7.55 -51.70 14.10
C LYS A 93 8.68 -52.05 15.09
N SER A 94 8.90 -51.19 16.09
CA SER A 94 9.93 -51.37 17.11
C SER A 94 9.34 -51.87 18.44
N ASP A 95 8.07 -52.27 18.46
CA ASP A 95 7.32 -52.68 19.66
C ASP A 95 7.28 -51.63 20.79
N ARG A 96 7.42 -50.34 20.46
CA ARG A 96 7.45 -49.20 21.41
C ARG A 96 6.08 -48.54 21.60
N MET A 97 5.06 -49.35 21.92
CA MET A 97 3.68 -48.86 22.05
C MET A 97 3.50 -47.84 23.19
N GLU A 98 4.23 -47.99 24.29
CA GLU A 98 4.20 -47.05 25.42
C GLU A 98 4.68 -45.65 25.02
N ASP A 99 5.66 -45.57 24.11
CA ASP A 99 6.17 -44.31 23.58
C ASP A 99 5.16 -43.60 22.69
N ILE A 100 4.30 -44.33 21.97
CA ILE A 100 3.19 -43.75 21.22
C ILE A 100 2.23 -43.04 22.18
N ILE A 101 1.86 -43.70 23.28
CA ILE A 101 0.94 -43.15 24.28
C ILE A 101 1.56 -41.93 24.98
N LYS A 102 2.86 -41.99 25.29
CA LYS A 102 3.59 -40.89 25.90
C LYS A 102 3.73 -39.69 24.95
N ALA A 103 4.11 -39.94 23.69
CA ALA A 103 4.24 -38.90 22.66
C ALA A 103 2.91 -38.22 22.32
N ALA A 104 1.78 -38.92 22.46
CA ALA A 104 0.46 -38.32 22.28
C ALA A 104 0.10 -37.31 23.39
N LYS A 105 0.74 -37.40 24.56
CA LYS A 105 0.48 -36.53 25.73
C LYS A 105 1.58 -35.49 25.95
N ASP A 106 2.79 -35.75 25.47
CA ASP A 106 3.98 -34.94 25.68
C ASP A 106 4.59 -34.54 24.32
N HIS A 107 4.43 -33.27 23.98
CA HIS A 107 4.90 -32.72 22.71
C HIS A 107 6.44 -32.73 22.62
N ASP A 108 7.13 -32.38 23.70
CA ASP A 108 8.59 -32.33 23.72
C ASP A 108 9.18 -33.74 23.57
N TYR A 109 8.56 -34.72 24.21
CA TYR A 109 8.89 -36.13 24.00
C TYR A 109 8.66 -36.57 22.56
N GLN A 110 7.52 -36.20 21.95
CA GLN A 110 7.24 -36.47 20.54
C GLN A 110 8.31 -35.85 19.61
N GLN A 111 8.76 -34.62 19.89
CA GLN A 111 9.84 -33.99 19.11
C GLN A 111 11.18 -34.71 19.26
N ASN A 112 11.48 -35.23 20.45
CA ASN A 112 12.69 -36.02 20.65
C ASN A 112 12.63 -37.35 19.89
N LEU A 113 11.47 -38.00 19.85
CA LEU A 113 11.27 -39.21 19.04
C LEU A 113 11.36 -38.90 17.54
N PHE A 114 10.83 -37.77 17.07
CA PHE A 114 11.03 -37.34 15.69
C PHE A 114 12.53 -37.25 15.35
N LYS A 115 13.35 -36.64 16.21
CA LYS A 115 14.81 -36.60 16.03
C LYS A 115 15.44 -37.99 16.07
N GLU A 116 15.00 -38.85 16.99
CA GLU A 116 15.49 -40.23 17.13
C GLU A 116 15.29 -41.05 15.86
N PHE A 117 14.12 -40.92 15.23
CA PHE A 117 13.75 -41.62 14.00
C PHE A 117 14.11 -40.87 12.70
N GLY A 118 14.74 -39.68 12.80
CA GLY A 118 15.13 -38.87 11.66
C GLY A 118 13.95 -38.31 10.83
N LEU A 119 12.85 -37.96 11.51
CA LEU A 119 11.57 -37.52 10.94
C LEU A 119 11.28 -36.04 11.12
#